data_AF-A0A354ID55-F1
#
_entry.id   AF-A0A354ID55-F1
#
_cell.length_a   1.000
_cell.length_b   1.000
_cell.length_c   1.000
_cell.angle_alpha   90.00
_cell.angle_beta   90.00
_cell.angle_gamma   90.00
#
_symmetry.space_group_name_H-M   'P 1'
#
loop_
_entity.id
_entity.type
_entity.pdbx_description
1 polymer ?
#
loop_
_entity_poly.entity_id
_entity_poly.type
_entity_poly.pdbx_seq_one_letter_code
_entity_poly.pdbx_strand_id
1 'polypeptide(L)'
;EEITKAAVETVAENTSDGVVAPMLFILFFGVLGGFFYKAANTMDSMVGYKNDAYFDLGKCAAKFDDFLNFIPARVSAVCMIAASFFCRLDWKNAIRIFKRDRYCHASPNSAQTEAVCAGALRVQLAGDAFYFGKLYHKPVIGDNMRTIETNDIRLANRLLYGTSFLVWGIGSMLFLLAERF
;
A
#
# COMPACT_ATOMS: atom_id res chain seq x y z
N GLU A 1 -19.81 -3.31 7.48
CA GLU A 1 -18.49 -3.95 7.63
C GLU A 1 -17.70 -3.94 6.32
N GLU A 2 -18.25 -4.44 5.20
CA GLU A 2 -17.55 -4.48 3.90
C GLU A 2 -17.04 -3.12 3.40
N ILE A 3 -17.86 -2.05 3.49
CA ILE A 3 -17.45 -0.70 3.08
C ILE A 3 -16.26 -0.19 3.93
N THR A 4 -16.30 -0.45 5.23
CA THR A 4 -15.23 -0.05 6.15
C THR A 4 -13.94 -0.79 5.84
N LYS A 5 -14.05 -2.08 5.54
CA LYS A 5 -12.94 -2.93 5.13
C LYS A 5 -12.30 -2.43 3.85
N ALA A 6 -13.11 -2.20 2.80
CA ALA A 6 -12.62 -1.66 1.54
C ALA A 6 -11.95 -0.28 1.72
N ALA A 7 -12.46 0.57 2.61
CA ALA A 7 -11.84 1.86 2.91
C ALA A 7 -10.47 1.70 3.61
N VAL A 8 -10.35 0.77 4.56
CA VAL A 8 -9.07 0.47 5.22
C VAL A 8 -8.06 -0.13 4.25
N GLU A 9 -8.48 -1.05 3.38
CA GLU A 9 -7.68 -1.63 2.29
C GLU A 9 -7.16 -0.53 1.37
N THR A 10 -8.05 0.32 0.88
CA THR A 10 -7.72 1.47 0.03
C THR A 10 -6.66 2.37 0.67
N VAL A 11 -6.80 2.70 1.97
CA VAL A 11 -5.83 3.55 2.67
C VAL A 11 -4.49 2.83 2.85
N ALA A 12 -4.51 1.54 3.15
CA ALA A 12 -3.29 0.74 3.32
C ALA A 12 -2.51 0.65 2.00
N GLU A 13 -3.18 0.32 0.90
CA GLU A 13 -2.60 0.28 -0.44
C GLU A 13 -2.05 1.66 -0.85
N ASN A 14 -2.89 2.71 -0.76
CA ASN A 14 -2.52 4.10 -1.12
C ASN A 14 -1.38 4.67 -0.28
N THR A 15 -1.08 4.10 0.89
CA THR A 15 0.11 4.52 1.63
C THR A 15 1.37 4.26 0.81
N SER A 16 1.42 3.16 0.03
CA SER A 16 2.56 2.88 -0.83
C SER A 16 2.53 3.71 -2.11
N ASP A 17 1.59 3.43 -3.00
CA ASP A 17 1.60 3.97 -4.36
C ASP A 17 1.01 5.38 -4.45
N GLY A 18 0.06 5.72 -3.58
CA GLY A 18 -0.50 7.07 -3.48
C GLY A 18 0.43 8.09 -2.84
N VAL A 19 1.32 7.67 -1.92
CA VAL A 19 2.09 8.58 -1.06
C VAL A 19 3.59 8.31 -1.07
N VAL A 20 4.04 7.16 -0.57
CA VAL A 20 5.47 6.89 -0.39
C VAL A 20 6.22 6.80 -1.72
N ALA A 21 5.65 6.13 -2.72
CA ALA A 21 6.29 6.00 -4.03
C ALA A 21 6.49 7.37 -4.72
N PRO A 22 5.48 8.26 -4.82
CA PRO A 22 5.69 9.63 -5.29
C PRO A 22 6.78 10.37 -4.48
N MET A 23 6.79 10.25 -3.14
CA MET A 23 7.81 10.88 -2.30
C MET A 23 9.23 10.39 -2.63
N LEU A 24 9.41 9.07 -2.81
CA LEU A 24 10.71 8.50 -3.18
C LEU A 24 11.14 8.93 -4.57
N PHE A 25 10.23 8.94 -5.54
CA PHE A 25 10.54 9.40 -6.90
C PHE A 25 10.90 10.90 -6.92
N ILE A 26 10.25 11.73 -6.11
CA ILE A 26 10.62 13.14 -5.93
C ILE A 26 12.01 13.26 -5.31
N LEU A 27 12.32 12.44 -4.30
CA LEU A 27 13.62 12.47 -3.62
C LEU A 27 14.77 12.13 -4.58
N PHE A 28 14.60 11.13 -5.46
CA PHE A 28 15.67 10.64 -6.34
C PHE A 28 15.74 11.34 -7.70
N PHE A 29 14.60 11.79 -8.23
CA PHE A 29 14.50 12.31 -9.61
C PHE A 29 13.85 13.70 -9.68
N GLY A 30 13.65 14.34 -8.53
CA GLY A 30 12.99 15.64 -8.43
C GLY A 30 11.50 15.59 -8.79
N VAL A 31 10.89 16.77 -8.91
CA VAL A 31 9.45 16.94 -9.16
C VAL A 31 8.98 16.19 -10.41
N LEU A 32 9.80 16.16 -11.48
CA LEU A 32 9.49 15.42 -12.71
C LEU A 32 9.37 13.92 -12.47
N GLY A 33 10.19 13.34 -11.59
CA GLY A 33 10.06 11.94 -11.19
C GLY A 33 8.74 11.63 -10.49
N GLY A 34 8.31 12.53 -9.60
CA GLY A 34 7.01 12.41 -8.94
C GLY A 34 5.84 12.41 -9.94
N PHE A 35 5.86 13.35 -10.89
CA PHE A 35 4.86 13.40 -11.97
C PHE A 35 4.89 12.16 -12.85
N PHE A 36 6.09 11.69 -13.23
CA PHE A 36 6.25 10.48 -14.01
C PHE A 36 5.63 9.26 -13.32
N TYR A 37 5.95 9.06 -12.04
CA TYR A 37 5.38 7.97 -11.26
C TYR A 37 3.85 8.07 -11.19
N LYS A 38 3.31 9.24 -10.82
CA LYS A 38 1.85 9.42 -10.73
C LYS A 38 1.17 9.24 -12.07
N ALA A 39 1.78 9.63 -13.19
CA ALA A 39 1.24 9.38 -14.52
C ALA A 39 1.17 7.87 -14.82
N ALA A 40 2.23 7.12 -14.50
CA ALA A 40 2.26 5.66 -14.67
C ALA A 40 1.20 4.95 -13.81
N ASN A 41 1.12 5.30 -12.52
CA ASN A 41 0.14 4.76 -11.57
C ASN A 41 -1.31 5.10 -11.95
N THR A 42 -1.54 6.32 -12.45
CA THR A 42 -2.86 6.72 -12.96
C THR A 42 -3.23 5.96 -14.24
N MET A 43 -2.25 5.70 -15.12
CA MET A 43 -2.48 4.94 -16.36
C MET A 43 -2.97 3.52 -16.08
N ASP A 44 -2.39 2.84 -15.09
CA ASP A 44 -2.86 1.51 -14.67
C ASP A 44 -4.33 1.55 -14.20
N SER A 45 -4.66 2.52 -13.34
CA SER A 45 -6.03 2.69 -12.82
C SER A 45 -7.05 3.09 -13.90
N MET A 46 -6.65 3.86 -14.91
CA MET A 46 -7.55 4.35 -15.96
C MET A 46 -7.75 3.38 -17.13
N VAL A 47 -6.68 2.69 -17.55
CA VAL A 47 -6.70 1.81 -18.74
C VAL A 47 -7.05 0.37 -18.36
N GLY A 48 -6.95 -0.01 -17.08
CA GLY A 48 -7.26 -1.34 -16.56
C GLY A 48 -8.73 -1.80 -16.64
N TYR A 49 -9.67 -0.93 -17.06
CA TYR A 49 -11.06 -1.33 -17.22
C TYR A 49 -11.31 -2.02 -18.57
N LYS A 50 -11.21 -3.36 -18.52
CA LYS A 50 -11.87 -4.40 -19.35
C LYS A 50 -12.72 -3.88 -20.53
N ASN A 51 -12.05 -3.42 -21.57
CA ASN A 51 -12.58 -3.39 -22.93
C ASN A 51 -11.70 -4.35 -23.74
N ASP A 52 -12.30 -5.28 -24.48
CA ASP A 52 -11.57 -6.28 -25.29
C ASP A 52 -10.56 -5.64 -26.27
N ALA A 53 -10.75 -4.36 -26.59
CA ALA A 53 -9.86 -3.56 -27.44
C ALA A 53 -8.53 -3.14 -26.77
N TYR A 54 -8.43 -3.10 -25.44
CA TYR A 54 -7.27 -2.54 -24.71
C TYR A 54 -6.65 -3.51 -23.69
N PHE A 55 -7.01 -4.79 -23.74
CA PHE A 55 -6.57 -5.78 -22.76
C PHE A 55 -5.04 -5.87 -22.62
N ASP A 56 -4.30 -5.91 -23.73
CA ASP A 56 -2.84 -5.99 -23.71
C ASP A 56 -2.19 -4.68 -23.23
N LEU A 57 -2.80 -3.53 -23.57
CA LEU A 57 -2.35 -2.22 -23.11
C LEU A 57 -2.54 -2.07 -21.59
N GLY A 58 -3.70 -2.47 -21.06
CA GLY A 58 -3.95 -2.50 -19.62
C GLY A 58 -2.99 -3.44 -18.89
N LYS A 59 -2.70 -4.62 -19.45
CA LYS A 59 -1.73 -5.57 -18.87
C LYS A 59 -0.30 -5.02 -18.85
N CYS A 60 0.11 -4.31 -19.89
CA CYS A 60 1.41 -3.64 -19.94
C CYS A 60 1.49 -2.49 -18.93
N ALA A 61 0.42 -1.69 -18.79
CA ALA A 61 0.35 -0.62 -17.79
C ALA A 61 0.45 -1.18 -16.37
N ALA A 62 -0.32 -2.23 -16.03
CA ALA A 62 -0.28 -2.89 -14.72
C ALA A 62 1.11 -3.44 -14.37
N LYS A 63 1.77 -4.10 -15.33
CA LYS A 63 3.13 -4.62 -15.12
C LYS A 63 4.15 -3.51 -14.93
N PHE A 64 3.97 -2.39 -15.61
CA PHE A 64 4.88 -1.25 -15.50
C PHE A 64 4.70 -0.54 -14.15
N ASP A 65 3.46 -0.33 -13.70
CA ASP A 65 3.19 0.16 -12.35
C ASP A 65 3.77 -0.80 -11.29
N ASP A 66 3.51 -2.10 -11.42
CA ASP A 66 4.04 -3.11 -10.51
C ASP A 66 5.57 -3.07 -10.43
N PHE A 67 6.25 -2.81 -11.55
CA PHE A 67 7.70 -2.66 -11.58
C PHE A 67 8.16 -1.40 -10.85
N LEU A 68 7.56 -0.24 -11.14
CA LEU A 68 7.93 1.04 -10.51
C LEU A 68 7.65 1.04 -9.00
N ASN A 69 6.56 0.39 -8.58
CA ASN A 69 6.13 0.34 -7.19
C ASN A 69 6.77 -0.81 -6.40
N PHE A 70 7.57 -1.66 -7.04
CA PHE A 70 8.21 -2.80 -6.36
C PHE A 70 9.08 -2.38 -5.17
N ILE A 71 10.03 -1.47 -5.37
CA ILE A 71 10.88 -0.98 -4.28
C ILE A 71 10.07 -0.12 -3.30
N PRO A 72 9.28 0.87 -3.75
CA PRO A 72 8.46 1.68 -2.86
C PRO A 72 7.56 0.87 -1.93
N ALA A 73 6.87 -0.17 -2.40
CA ALA A 73 5.99 -0.99 -1.56
C ALA A 73 6.70 -1.66 -0.38
N ARG A 74 7.95 -2.09 -0.59
CA ARG A 74 8.76 -2.72 0.46
C ARG A 74 9.27 -1.70 1.46
N VAL A 75 9.71 -0.54 0.98
CA VAL A 75 10.09 0.59 1.84
C VAL A 75 8.90 1.06 2.68
N SER A 76 7.74 1.21 2.05
CA SER A 76 6.47 1.57 2.70
C SER A 76 6.11 0.61 3.82
N ALA A 77 6.18 -0.70 3.58
CA ALA A 77 5.85 -1.68 4.60
C ALA A 77 6.81 -1.64 5.80
N VAL A 78 8.12 -1.51 5.56
CA VAL A 78 9.11 -1.40 6.65
C VAL A 78 8.90 -0.13 7.46
N CYS A 79 8.70 1.01 6.80
CA CYS A 79 8.40 2.28 7.47
C CYS A 79 7.05 2.23 8.20
N MET A 80 6.04 1.55 7.64
CA MET A 80 4.72 1.41 8.27
C MET A 80 4.77 0.50 9.51
N ILE A 81 5.62 -0.53 9.52
CA ILE A 81 5.90 -1.32 10.72
C ILE A 81 6.47 -0.41 11.82
N ALA A 82 7.46 0.43 11.51
CA ALA A 82 7.99 1.38 12.47
C ALA A 82 6.93 2.41 12.91
N ALA A 83 6.13 2.94 11.98
CA ALA A 83 5.03 3.85 12.27
C ALA A 83 4.01 3.22 13.24
N SER A 84 3.71 1.93 13.09
CA SER A 84 2.77 1.23 13.97
C SER A 84 3.21 1.23 15.43
N PHE A 85 4.53 1.18 15.70
CA PHE A 85 5.09 1.33 17.04
C PHE A 85 4.84 2.74 17.60
N PHE A 86 5.19 3.78 16.84
CA PHE A 86 5.01 5.17 17.26
C PHE A 86 3.53 5.56 17.41
N CYS A 87 2.65 4.98 16.58
CA CYS A 87 1.21 5.15 16.66
C CYS A 87 0.55 4.31 17.78
N ARG A 88 1.33 3.59 18.61
CA ARG A 88 0.84 2.73 19.70
C ARG A 88 -0.16 1.68 19.23
N LEU A 89 0.07 1.11 18.05
CA LEU A 89 -0.67 -0.02 17.48
C LEU A 89 0.11 -1.33 17.69
N ASP A 90 -0.45 -2.46 17.29
CA ASP A 90 0.17 -3.77 17.49
C ASP A 90 1.29 -4.05 16.46
N TRP A 91 2.42 -3.38 16.63
CA TRP A 91 3.58 -3.50 15.76
C TRP A 91 4.19 -4.91 15.73
N LYS A 92 4.07 -5.67 16.83
CA LYS A 92 4.54 -7.07 16.87
C LYS A 92 3.69 -7.93 15.95
N ASN A 93 2.37 -7.75 16.00
CA ASN A 93 1.47 -8.43 15.11
C ASN A 93 1.61 -7.93 13.66
N ALA A 94 1.86 -6.64 13.45
CA ALA A 94 2.17 -6.09 12.13
C ALA A 94 3.37 -6.81 11.48
N ILE A 95 4.46 -7.03 12.22
CA ILE A 95 5.62 -7.80 11.74
C ILE A 95 5.23 -9.25 11.42
N ARG A 96 4.46 -9.90 12.31
CA ARG A 96 4.04 -11.29 12.13
C ARG A 96 3.22 -11.47 10.86
N ILE A 97 2.19 -10.64 10.67
CA ILE A 97 1.29 -10.70 9.51
C ILE A 97 2.03 -10.28 8.24
N PHE A 98 2.83 -9.23 8.26
CA PHE A 98 3.68 -8.87 7.12
C PHE A 98 4.57 -10.02 6.66
N LYS A 99 5.22 -10.72 7.60
CA LYS A 99 6.08 -11.86 7.24
C LYS A 99 5.31 -13.00 6.58
N ARG A 100 4.07 -13.24 7.03
CA ARG A 100 3.21 -14.35 6.57
C ARG A 100 2.48 -14.03 5.26
N ASP A 101 1.90 -12.82 5.16
CA ASP A 101 0.85 -12.52 4.18
C ASP A 101 1.24 -11.48 3.13
N ARG A 102 2.47 -10.94 3.13
CA ARG A 102 2.91 -9.91 2.16
C ARG A 102 2.90 -10.34 0.67
N TYR A 103 2.55 -11.59 0.37
CA TYR A 103 2.40 -12.12 -0.98
C TYR A 103 0.98 -12.66 -1.26
N CYS A 104 0.03 -12.42 -0.35
CA CYS A 104 -1.36 -12.86 -0.45
C CYS A 104 -2.21 -11.88 -1.27
N HIS A 105 -1.71 -11.45 -2.44
CA HIS A 105 -2.43 -10.58 -3.37
C HIS A 105 -1.97 -10.86 -4.81
N ALA A 106 -2.80 -10.49 -5.80
CA ALA A 106 -2.47 -10.69 -7.20
C ALA A 106 -1.32 -9.78 -7.66
N SER A 107 -1.33 -8.51 -7.23
CA SER A 107 -0.17 -7.62 -7.36
C SER A 107 0.90 -8.00 -6.33
N PRO A 108 2.19 -8.02 -6.72
CA PRO A 108 3.32 -8.25 -5.81
C PRO A 108 3.53 -7.12 -4.78
N ASN A 109 2.77 -6.02 -4.88
CA ASN A 109 2.98 -4.78 -4.14
C ASN A 109 1.87 -4.48 -3.13
N SER A 110 0.59 -4.62 -3.49
CA SER A 110 -0.53 -4.20 -2.61
C SER A 110 -0.49 -4.87 -1.23
N ALA A 111 -0.22 -6.18 -1.19
CA ALA A 111 -0.17 -6.93 0.08
C ALA A 111 0.92 -6.47 1.05
N GLN A 112 1.94 -5.71 0.59
CA GLN A 112 3.04 -5.28 1.46
C GLN A 112 2.53 -4.40 2.60
N THR A 113 1.78 -3.34 2.30
CA THR A 113 1.23 -2.42 3.30
C THR A 113 -0.09 -2.91 3.90
N GLU A 114 -0.92 -3.63 3.13
CA GLU A 114 -2.15 -4.24 3.65
C GLU A 114 -1.86 -5.25 4.76
N ALA A 115 -0.84 -6.10 4.62
CA ALA A 115 -0.47 -7.07 5.65
C ALA A 115 0.02 -6.38 6.94
N VAL A 116 0.77 -5.29 6.81
CA VAL A 116 1.20 -4.47 7.96
C VAL A 116 -0.02 -3.84 8.65
N CYS A 117 -0.93 -3.25 7.86
CA CYS A 117 -2.13 -2.58 8.38
C CYS A 117 -3.07 -3.58 9.09
N ALA A 118 -3.36 -4.72 8.45
CA ALA A 118 -4.16 -5.80 9.03
C ALA A 118 -3.58 -6.27 10.37
N GLY A 119 -2.26 -6.48 10.41
CA GLY A 119 -1.57 -6.87 11.64
C GLY A 119 -1.61 -5.79 12.72
N ALA A 120 -1.31 -4.54 12.38
CA ALA A 120 -1.29 -3.42 13.33
C ALA A 120 -2.67 -3.14 13.94
N LEU A 121 -3.73 -3.29 13.15
CA LEU A 121 -5.12 -3.06 13.55
C LEU A 121 -5.80 -4.30 14.15
N ARG A 122 -5.19 -5.50 14.02
CA ARG A 122 -5.74 -6.79 14.46
C ARG A 122 -7.04 -7.18 13.75
N VAL A 123 -7.12 -6.89 12.45
CA VAL A 123 -8.29 -7.20 11.61
C VAL A 123 -7.88 -8.10 10.45
N GLN A 124 -8.88 -8.68 9.79
CA GLN A 124 -8.70 -9.42 8.54
C GLN A 124 -9.15 -8.56 7.35
N LEU A 125 -8.24 -8.38 6.40
CA LEU A 125 -8.43 -7.71 5.12
C LEU A 125 -8.51 -8.74 3.97
N ALA A 126 -8.79 -8.28 2.76
CA ALA A 126 -9.00 -9.06 1.55
C ALA A 126 -10.05 -10.18 1.72
N GLY A 127 -9.93 -11.28 0.99
CA GLY A 127 -10.91 -12.37 1.02
C GLY A 127 -12.00 -12.25 -0.03
N ASP A 128 -12.97 -13.15 0.09
CA ASP A 128 -14.02 -13.39 -0.90
C ASP A 128 -14.73 -12.12 -1.36
N ALA A 129 -14.89 -11.99 -2.68
CA ALA A 129 -15.58 -10.87 -3.31
C ALA A 129 -16.64 -11.37 -4.29
N PHE A 130 -17.83 -10.77 -4.26
CA PHE A 130 -18.87 -11.02 -5.24
C PHE A 130 -18.77 -10.01 -6.39
N TYR A 131 -18.54 -10.50 -7.60
CA TYR A 131 -18.60 -9.68 -8.82
C TYR A 131 -19.63 -10.26 -9.77
N PHE A 132 -20.59 -9.43 -10.20
CA PHE A 132 -21.66 -9.81 -11.14
C PHE A 132 -22.41 -11.10 -10.72
N GLY A 133 -22.66 -11.26 -9.40
CA GLY A 133 -23.35 -12.42 -8.84
C GLY A 133 -22.50 -13.70 -8.72
N LYS A 134 -21.20 -13.65 -9.06
CA LYS A 134 -20.27 -14.77 -8.92
C LYS A 134 -19.30 -14.54 -7.76
N LEU A 135 -19.14 -15.55 -6.91
CA LEU A 135 -18.16 -15.55 -5.83
C LEU A 135 -16.75 -15.77 -6.41
N TYR A 136 -15.83 -14.88 -6.07
CA TYR A 136 -14.42 -15.00 -6.38
C TYR A 136 -13.65 -15.16 -5.08
N HIS A 137 -13.04 -16.33 -4.91
CA HIS A 137 -12.17 -16.58 -3.77
C HIS A 137 -10.85 -15.83 -3.95
N LYS A 138 -10.55 -14.96 -2.98
CA LYS A 138 -9.25 -14.29 -2.87
C LYS A 138 -8.60 -14.71 -1.56
N PRO A 139 -7.27 -14.77 -1.49
CA PRO A 139 -6.59 -14.98 -0.22
C PRO A 139 -6.98 -13.86 0.76
N VAL A 140 -7.09 -14.22 2.03
CA VAL A 140 -7.26 -13.27 3.14
C VAL A 140 -5.90 -12.78 3.62
N ILE A 141 -5.88 -11.57 4.19
CA ILE A 141 -4.68 -10.94 4.77
C ILE A 141 -4.96 -10.64 6.24
N GLY A 142 -4.13 -11.13 7.14
CA GLY A 142 -4.31 -10.97 8.58
C GLY A 142 -5.21 -12.01 9.23
N ASP A 143 -5.43 -11.85 10.53
CA ASP A 143 -6.22 -12.76 11.36
C ASP A 143 -7.51 -12.07 11.80
N ASN A 144 -8.62 -12.83 11.84
CA ASN A 144 -9.91 -12.33 12.31
C ASN A 144 -9.95 -12.27 13.85
N MET A 145 -9.09 -11.44 14.45
CA MET A 145 -9.00 -11.28 15.91
C MET A 145 -10.09 -10.36 16.47
N ARG A 146 -10.65 -9.49 15.64
CA ARG A 146 -11.85 -8.69 15.92
C ARG A 146 -12.50 -8.24 14.63
N THR A 147 -13.76 -7.83 14.73
CA THR A 147 -14.50 -7.19 13.64
C THR A 147 -13.92 -5.81 13.31
N ILE A 148 -14.05 -5.43 12.05
CA ILE A 148 -13.62 -4.13 11.56
C ILE A 148 -14.67 -3.05 11.88
N GLU A 149 -14.21 -1.90 12.35
CA GLU A 149 -15.05 -0.81 12.82
C GLU A 149 -14.73 0.48 12.07
N THR A 150 -15.68 1.42 11.99
CA THR A 150 -15.48 2.69 11.28
C THR A 150 -14.30 3.51 11.79
N ASN A 151 -13.94 3.35 13.07
CA ASN A 151 -12.77 3.99 13.66
C ASN A 151 -11.45 3.47 13.05
N ASP A 152 -11.44 2.28 12.45
CA ASP A 152 -10.24 1.71 11.81
C ASP A 152 -9.80 2.51 10.59
N ILE A 153 -10.72 3.20 9.92
CA ILE A 153 -10.38 4.13 8.83
C ILE A 153 -9.49 5.25 9.38
N ARG A 154 -9.79 5.77 10.58
CA ARG A 154 -8.96 6.81 11.22
C ARG A 154 -7.62 6.25 11.66
N LEU A 155 -7.59 5.01 12.18
CA LEU A 155 -6.35 4.36 12.60
C LEU A 155 -5.44 4.01 11.40
N ALA A 156 -6.01 3.57 10.28
CA ALA A 156 -5.30 3.34 9.03
C ALA A 156 -4.72 4.65 8.48
N ASN A 157 -5.48 5.75 8.49
CA ASN A 157 -4.95 7.07 8.13
C ASN A 157 -3.84 7.53 9.07
N ARG A 158 -3.93 7.22 10.37
CA ARG A 158 -2.86 7.51 11.33
C ARG A 158 -1.58 6.74 11.00
N LEU A 159 -1.69 5.47 10.60
CA LEU A 159 -0.57 4.68 10.09
C LEU A 159 0.01 5.29 8.81
N LEU A 160 -0.84 5.70 7.86
CA LEU A 160 -0.43 6.37 6.64
C LEU A 160 0.41 7.61 6.97
N TYR A 161 -0.12 8.55 7.76
CA TYR A 161 0.61 9.76 8.11
C TYR A 161 1.90 9.48 8.87
N GLY A 162 1.88 8.54 9.83
CA GLY A 162 3.08 8.12 10.54
C GLY A 162 4.15 7.56 9.59
N THR A 163 3.74 6.76 8.60
CA THR A 163 4.62 6.23 7.56
C THR A 163 5.20 7.35 6.71
N SER A 164 4.35 8.27 6.25
CA SER A 164 4.76 9.43 5.44
C SER A 164 5.79 10.31 6.16
N PHE A 165 5.57 10.60 7.45
CA PHE A 165 6.54 11.37 8.24
C PHE A 165 7.88 10.66 8.40
N LEU A 166 7.87 9.34 8.61
CA LEU A 166 9.11 8.57 8.70
C LEU A 166 9.87 8.54 7.39
N VAL A 167 9.19 8.26 6.27
CA VAL A 167 9.81 8.24 4.94
C VAL A 167 10.37 9.61 4.60
N TRP A 168 9.59 10.68 4.79
CA TRP A 168 10.03 12.03 4.49
C TRP A 168 11.17 12.50 5.39
N GLY A 169 11.12 12.18 6.69
CA GLY A 169 12.19 12.49 7.64
C GLY A 169 13.49 11.77 7.30
N ILE A 170 13.44 10.46 7.03
CA ILE A 170 14.61 9.67 6.60
C ILE A 170 15.15 10.20 5.27
N GLY A 171 14.28 10.42 4.29
CA GLY A 171 14.65 10.92 2.96
C GLY A 171 15.33 12.29 3.03
N SER A 172 14.76 13.22 3.78
CA SER A 172 15.33 14.57 3.95
C SER A 172 16.69 14.53 4.66
N MET A 173 16.83 13.67 5.68
CA MET A 173 18.11 13.48 6.36
C MET A 173 19.18 12.93 5.41
N LEU A 174 18.85 11.93 4.59
CA LEU A 174 19.76 11.37 3.59
C LEU A 174 20.16 12.40 2.54
N PHE A 175 19.21 13.20 2.06
CA PHE A 175 19.46 14.28 1.11
C PHE A 175 20.44 15.32 1.66
N LEU A 176 20.20 15.81 2.88
CA LEU A 176 21.09 16.78 3.54
C LEU A 176 22.49 16.21 3.82
N LEU A 177 22.60 14.90 4.08
CA LEU A 177 23.91 14.26 4.24
C LEU A 177 24.64 14.16 2.90
N ALA A 178 23.95 13.88 1.80
CA ALA A 178 24.54 13.81 0.48
C ALA A 178 25.09 15.17 -0.01
N GLU A 179 24.41 16.29 0.31
CA GLU A 179 24.89 17.63 -0.05
C GLU A 179 26.13 18.09 0.74
N ARG A 180 26.48 17.40 1.84
CA ARG A 180 27.66 17.73 2.65
C ARG A 180 28.96 17.12 2.14
N PHE A 181 28.91 16.25 1.14
CA PHE A 181 30.06 15.60 0.50
C PHE A 181 30.17 16.02 -0.96
#